data_AF-A0AAW4JKC9-F1
#
_entry.id   AF-A0AAW4JKC9-F1
#
_cell.length_a   1.000
_cell.length_b   1.000
_cell.length_c   1.000
_cell.angle_alpha   90.00
_cell.angle_beta   90.00
_cell.angle_gamma   90.00
#
_symmetry.space_group_name_H-M   'P 1'
#
loop_
_entity.id
_entity.type
_entity.pdbx_description
1 polymer ?
#
loop_
_entity_poly.entity_id
_entity_poly.type
_entity_poly.pdbx_seq_one_letter_code
_entity_poly.pdbx_strand_id
1 'polypeptide(L)'
;MSHHHALGPSEVGSVVLDLGGDRGALIIHTGRDLHGREIEISRVDLDGPRTHSAVRERHVRDGVFHSAVYPDLEAGVYTVWWDESTSAGAISVTGGSVAEFVWPTSSPARLD
;
A
#
# COMPACT_ATOMS: atom_id res chain seq x y z
N MET A 1 3.42 12.45 33.56
CA MET A 1 2.45 11.52 32.93
C MET A 1 3.11 11.02 31.66
N SER A 2 3.75 9.85 31.73
CA SER A 2 4.47 9.24 30.61
C SER A 2 3.55 8.22 29.96
N HIS A 3 3.15 8.46 28.71
CA HIS A 3 2.34 7.53 27.93
C HIS A 3 3.25 6.47 27.30
N HIS A 4 3.50 5.37 28.01
CA HIS A 4 4.04 4.15 27.42
C HIS A 4 2.94 3.50 26.56
N HIS A 5 3.02 3.62 25.24
CA HIS A 5 2.14 2.89 24.33
C HIS A 5 2.71 1.47 24.15
N ALA A 6 2.37 0.57 25.07
CA ALA A 6 2.55 -0.85 24.88
C ALA A 6 1.54 -1.34 23.84
N LEU A 7 1.93 -1.35 22.58
CA LEU A 7 1.15 -2.00 21.52
C LEU A 7 1.24 -3.51 21.72
N GLY A 8 0.23 -4.07 22.37
CA GLY A 8 0.01 -5.52 22.42
C GLY A 8 -0.20 -6.10 21.01
N PRO A 9 -0.08 -7.44 20.86
CA PRO A 9 -0.23 -8.09 19.56
C PRO A 9 -1.59 -7.74 18.95
N SER A 10 -1.59 -7.20 17.74
CA SER A 10 -2.83 -6.85 17.05
C SER A 10 -3.53 -8.13 16.59
N GLU A 11 -4.36 -8.72 17.46
CA GLU A 11 -5.36 -9.71 17.06
C GLU A 11 -6.30 -9.06 16.03
N VAL A 12 -6.21 -9.50 14.78
CA VAL A 12 -7.12 -9.17 13.66
C VAL A 12 -7.39 -7.67 13.51
N GLY A 13 -6.39 -6.92 13.05
CA GLY A 13 -6.59 -5.52 12.66
C GLY A 13 -7.56 -5.40 11.49
N SER A 14 -8.82 -5.01 11.74
CA SER A 14 -9.75 -4.62 10.68
C SER A 14 -9.31 -3.27 10.12
N VAL A 15 -8.96 -3.21 8.83
CA VAL A 15 -8.81 -1.93 8.15
C VAL A 15 -10.19 -1.44 7.75
N VAL A 16 -10.57 -0.25 8.20
CA VAL A 16 -11.73 0.47 7.66
C VAL A 16 -11.28 1.18 6.39
N LEU A 17 -11.93 0.88 5.28
CA LEU A 17 -11.73 1.57 4.01
C LEU A 17 -12.76 2.68 3.89
N ASP A 18 -12.32 3.89 3.56
CA ASP A 18 -13.24 4.96 3.20
C ASP A 18 -13.49 4.89 1.69
N LEU A 19 -14.69 4.46 1.31
CA LEU A 19 -15.11 4.27 -0.07
C LEU A 19 -16.29 5.20 -0.33
N GLY A 20 -16.01 6.41 -0.79
CA GLY A 20 -17.03 7.43 -1.04
C GLY A 20 -16.53 8.55 -1.94
N GLY A 21 -17.42 9.07 -2.80
CA GLY A 21 -17.10 10.18 -3.70
C GLY A 21 -15.94 9.87 -4.63
N ASP A 22 -14.88 10.67 -4.55
CA ASP A 22 -13.63 10.54 -5.29
C ASP A 22 -12.54 9.79 -4.50
N ARG A 23 -12.84 9.23 -3.32
CA ARG A 23 -11.89 8.49 -2.47
C ARG A 23 -12.01 6.98 -2.68
N GLY A 24 -10.88 6.34 -2.90
CA GLY A 24 -10.74 4.89 -3.01
C GLY A 24 -9.59 4.37 -2.16
N ALA A 25 -9.33 3.07 -2.24
CA ALA A 25 -8.23 2.44 -1.50
C ALA A 25 -7.30 1.65 -2.43
N LEU A 26 -6.08 1.42 -1.98
CA LEU A 26 -5.10 0.56 -2.64
C LEU A 26 -4.58 -0.51 -1.68
N ILE A 27 -4.62 -1.75 -2.12
CA ILE A 27 -3.93 -2.89 -1.51
C ILE A 27 -2.77 -3.29 -2.40
N ILE A 28 -1.56 -3.34 -1.84
CA ILE A 28 -0.39 -3.90 -2.52
C ILE A 28 -0.08 -5.25 -1.88
N HIS A 29 -0.27 -6.33 -2.64
CA HIS A 29 0.04 -7.70 -2.22
C HIS A 29 1.53 -8.00 -2.42
N THR A 30 2.15 -8.59 -1.41
CA THR A 30 3.60 -8.86 -1.39
C THR A 30 3.90 -10.28 -0.91
N GLY A 31 5.16 -10.71 -1.09
CA GLY A 31 5.70 -11.85 -0.38
C GLY A 31 6.04 -11.54 1.09
N ARG A 32 6.24 -12.60 1.88
CA ARG A 32 6.65 -12.52 3.30
C ARG A 32 8.01 -11.89 3.53
N ASP A 33 8.88 -11.96 2.52
CA ASP A 33 10.22 -11.39 2.49
C ASP A 33 10.21 -9.86 2.58
N LEU A 34 9.07 -9.24 2.26
CA LEU A 34 8.86 -7.80 2.36
C LEU A 34 8.16 -7.39 3.65
N HIS A 35 7.93 -8.29 4.61
CA HIS A 35 7.31 -7.95 5.89
C HIS A 35 8.06 -6.80 6.59
N GLY A 36 7.32 -5.77 7.01
CA GLY A 36 7.86 -4.57 7.63
C GLY A 36 8.49 -3.55 6.67
N ARG A 37 8.66 -3.89 5.39
CA ARG A 37 9.17 -2.96 4.38
C ARG A 37 8.11 -1.89 4.08
N GLU A 38 8.55 -0.65 3.98
CA GLU A 38 7.71 0.44 3.49
C GLU A 38 7.66 0.44 1.96
N ILE A 39 6.46 0.54 1.42
CA ILE A 39 6.24 0.77 -0.01
C ILE A 39 5.77 2.19 -0.17
N GLU A 40 6.32 2.89 -1.15
CA GLU A 40 5.95 4.27 -1.47
C GLU A 40 5.06 4.31 -2.71
N ILE A 41 4.11 5.23 -2.70
CA ILE A 41 3.31 5.60 -3.87
C ILE A 41 3.29 7.12 -4.05
N SER A 42 3.18 7.58 -5.29
CA SER A 42 2.87 8.98 -5.60
C SER A 42 1.89 9.05 -6.76
N ARG A 43 1.12 10.13 -6.83
CA ARG A 43 0.31 10.41 -8.02
C ARG A 43 1.21 10.70 -9.22
N VAL A 44 0.79 10.28 -10.40
CA VAL A 44 1.53 10.52 -11.67
C VAL A 44 1.35 11.95 -12.14
N ASP A 45 0.20 12.56 -11.87
CA ASP A 45 -0.20 13.89 -12.34
C ASP A 45 0.20 15.04 -11.40
N LEU A 46 0.78 14.72 -10.23
CA LEU A 46 1.18 15.70 -9.24
C LEU A 46 2.59 15.40 -8.73
N ASP A 47 3.46 16.41 -8.74
CA ASP A 47 4.79 16.35 -8.12
C ASP A 47 4.67 16.60 -6.60
N GLY A 48 3.95 15.71 -5.94
CA GLY A 48 3.62 15.75 -4.52
C GLY A 48 4.46 14.80 -3.67
N PRO A 49 4.37 14.89 -2.34
CA PRO A 49 5.07 13.97 -1.45
C PRO A 49 4.62 12.53 -1.69
N ARG A 50 5.57 11.59 -1.61
CA ARG A 50 5.27 10.16 -1.60
C ARG A 50 4.55 9.79 -0.32
N THR A 51 3.53 8.94 -0.45
CA THR A 51 2.85 8.30 0.69
C THR A 51 3.44 6.92 0.88
N HIS A 52 3.77 6.56 2.12
CA HIS A 52 4.29 5.23 2.43
C HIS A 52 3.34 4.43 3.32
N SER A 53 3.42 3.11 3.20
CA SER A 53 2.74 2.17 4.08
C SER A 53 3.60 0.93 4.26
N ALA A 54 3.72 0.47 5.50
CA ALA A 54 4.48 -0.73 5.82
C ALA A 54 3.68 -1.99 5.43
N VAL A 55 4.38 -2.96 4.84
CA VAL A 55 3.85 -4.30 4.60
C VAL A 55 3.61 -5.00 5.92
N ARG A 56 2.37 -5.44 6.13
CA ARG A 56 1.96 -6.13 7.34
C ARG A 56 1.42 -7.51 7.02
N GLU A 57 1.63 -8.43 7.94
CA GLU A 57 0.94 -9.71 7.97
C GLU A 57 -0.57 -9.49 8.17
N ARG A 58 -1.39 -10.18 7.36
CA ARG A 58 -2.84 -10.15 7.46
C ARG A 58 -3.40 -11.56 7.42
N HIS A 59 -4.23 -11.86 8.40
CA HIS A 59 -4.91 -13.13 8.54
C HIS A 59 -6.27 -13.08 7.83
N VAL A 60 -6.48 -13.94 6.84
CA VAL A 60 -7.78 -14.24 6.24
C VAL A 60 -8.18 -15.68 6.52
N ARG A 61 -9.44 -16.02 6.26
CA ARG A 61 -9.98 -17.38 6.47
C ARG A 61 -9.14 -18.48 5.81
N ASP A 62 -8.54 -18.19 4.66
CA ASP A 62 -7.78 -19.16 3.85
C ASP A 62 -6.25 -19.05 4.01
N GLY A 63 -5.76 -18.24 4.95
CA GLY A 63 -4.33 -18.17 5.25
C GLY A 63 -3.80 -16.78 5.61
N VAL A 64 -2.49 -16.63 5.52
CA VAL A 64 -1.77 -15.39 5.83
C VAL A 64 -1.23 -14.79 4.55
N PHE A 65 -1.51 -13.50 4.32
CA PHE A 65 -0.93 -12.73 3.22
C PHE A 65 -0.24 -11.48 3.76
N HIS A 66 0.74 -11.00 3.00
CA HIS A 66 1.51 -9.81 3.33
C HIS A 66 1.08 -8.69 2.40
N SER A 67 0.75 -7.53 2.96
CA SER A 67 0.33 -6.39 2.14
C SER A 67 0.53 -5.04 2.80
N ALA A 68 0.87 -4.05 1.99
CA ALA A 68 0.76 -2.64 2.34
C ALA A 68 -0.64 -2.14 1.97
N VAL A 69 -1.23 -1.26 2.78
CA VAL A 69 -2.54 -0.66 2.48
C VAL A 69 -2.54 0.84 2.63
N TYR A 70 -3.22 1.46 1.67
CA TYR A 70 -3.53 2.87 1.60
C TYR A 70 -5.06 2.97 1.61
N PRO A 71 -5.67 3.21 2.79
CA PRO A 71 -7.11 3.06 2.97
C PRO A 71 -7.93 4.22 2.40
N ASP A 72 -7.26 5.31 2.04
CA ASP A 72 -7.88 6.57 1.67
C ASP A 72 -6.99 7.35 0.70
N LEU A 73 -7.31 7.24 -0.59
CA LEU A 73 -6.60 7.86 -1.72
C LEU A 73 -7.58 8.59 -2.62
N GLU A 74 -7.18 9.73 -3.15
CA GLU A 74 -7.95 10.41 -4.20
C GLU A 74 -7.92 9.57 -5.49
N ALA A 75 -9.00 9.58 -6.26
CA ALA A 75 -9.06 8.91 -7.54
C ALA A 75 -7.98 9.48 -8.48
N GLY A 76 -7.24 8.59 -9.12
CA GLY A 76 -6.09 8.98 -9.94
C GLY A 76 -5.17 7.81 -10.26
N VAL A 77 -4.14 8.09 -11.05
CA VAL A 77 -3.09 7.12 -11.37
C VAL A 77 -1.93 7.31 -10.40
N TYR A 78 -1.51 6.21 -9.77
CA TYR A 78 -0.41 6.18 -8.82
C TYR A 78 0.75 5.38 -9.39
N THR A 79 1.96 5.92 -9.26
CA THR A 79 3.20 5.17 -9.37
C THR A 79 3.41 4.41 -8.07
N VAL A 80 3.67 3.12 -8.18
CA VAL A 80 4.20 2.29 -7.08
C VAL A 80 5.71 2.27 -7.23
N TRP A 81 6.44 2.64 -6.18
CA TRP A 81 7.90 2.77 -6.25
C TRP A 81 8.58 1.50 -5.74
N TRP A 82 9.46 0.96 -6.58
CA TRP A 82 10.39 -0.11 -6.21
C TRP A 82 11.46 0.43 -5.25
N ASP A 83 12.02 1.59 -5.56
CA ASP A 83 12.98 2.33 -4.75
C ASP A 83 12.83 3.84 -5.00
N GLU A 84 13.76 4.65 -4.50
CA GLU A 84 13.80 6.11 -4.68
C GLU A 84 13.64 6.57 -6.13
N SER A 85 14.05 5.76 -7.10
CA SER A 85 14.17 6.14 -8.52
C SER A 85 13.50 5.17 -9.49
N THR A 86 13.19 3.96 -9.05
CA THR A 86 12.68 2.89 -9.91
C THR A 86 11.18 2.69 -9.66
N SER A 87 10.36 2.84 -10.70
CA SER A 87 8.93 2.49 -10.62
C SER A 87 8.78 0.96 -10.65
N ALA A 88 8.04 0.40 -9.69
CA ALA A 88 7.57 -0.98 -9.73
C ALA A 88 6.41 -1.18 -10.72
N GLY A 89 5.69 -0.09 -11.05
CA GLY A 89 4.54 -0.06 -11.94
C GLY A 89 3.63 1.13 -11.65
N ALA A 90 2.48 1.16 -12.33
CA ALA A 90 1.43 2.14 -12.10
C ALA A 90 0.07 1.47 -11.93
N ILE A 91 -0.82 2.09 -11.16
CA ILE A 91 -2.18 1.60 -10.94
C ILE A 91 -3.18 2.74 -10.86
N SER A 92 -4.39 2.52 -11.40
CA SER A 92 -5.51 3.45 -11.28
C SER A 92 -6.31 3.16 -10.03
N VAL A 93 -6.50 4.18 -9.19
CA VAL A 93 -7.42 4.17 -8.05
C VAL A 93 -8.68 4.90 -8.48
N THR A 94 -9.84 4.27 -8.26
CA THR A 94 -11.16 4.84 -8.56
C THR A 94 -11.92 5.06 -7.26
N GLY A 95 -12.66 6.16 -7.17
CA GLY A 95 -13.53 6.46 -6.03
C GLY A 95 -14.53 5.33 -5.76
N GLY A 96 -14.78 5.05 -4.48
CA GLY A 96 -15.69 4.00 -4.04
C GLY A 96 -15.20 2.57 -4.31
N SER A 97 -13.96 2.39 -4.75
CA SER A 97 -13.40 1.08 -5.13
C SER A 97 -12.06 0.80 -4.47
N VAL A 98 -11.73 -0.50 -4.37
CA VAL A 98 -10.41 -0.97 -3.96
C VAL A 98 -9.62 -1.35 -5.21
N ALA A 99 -8.47 -0.71 -5.41
CA ALA A 99 -7.48 -1.13 -6.39
C ALA A 99 -6.53 -2.15 -5.76
N GLU A 100 -6.10 -3.14 -6.54
CA GLU A 100 -5.18 -4.19 -6.09
C GLU A 100 -3.96 -4.24 -7.02
N PHE A 101 -2.77 -4.18 -6.43
CA PHE A 101 -1.50 -4.28 -7.14
C PHE A 101 -0.69 -5.44 -6.57
N VAL A 102 -0.06 -6.23 -7.45
CA VAL A 102 0.82 -7.33 -7.03
C VAL A 102 2.26 -6.86 -7.17
N TRP A 103 3.01 -6.91 -6.08
CA TRP A 103 4.42 -6.54 -6.08
C TRP A 103 5.23 -7.44 -7.03
N PRO A 104 6.04 -6.87 -7.94
CA PRO A 104 6.86 -7.65 -8.86
C PRO A 104 7.87 -8.54 -8.14
N THR A 105 8.14 -9.74 -8.66
CA THR A 105 9.14 -10.67 -8.10
C THR A 105 10.59 -10.24 -8.36
N SER A 106 10.81 -9.29 -9.26
CA SER A 106 12.12 -8.73 -9.60
C SER A 106 11.97 -7.25 -9.93
N SER A 107 13.04 -6.47 -9.73
CA SER A 107 13.06 -5.07 -10.13
C SER A 107 12.74 -4.97 -11.63
N PRO A 108 11.75 -4.17 -12.04
CA PRO A 108 11.55 -3.90 -13.45
C PRO A 108 12.80 -3.22 -14.03
N ALA A 109 13.08 -3.50 -15.30
CA ALA A 109 14.17 -2.83 -16.00
C ALA A 109 13.88 -1.33 -16.01
N ARG A 110 14.89 -0.53 -15.63
CA ARG A 110 14.81 0.92 -15.81
C ARG A 110 14.70 1.17 -17.31
N LEU A 111 13.60 1.78 -17.74
CA LEU A 111 13.55 2.38 -19.07
C LEU A 111 14.28 3.72 -18.93
N ASP A 112 15.49 3.77 -19.47
CA ASP A 112 16.35 4.96 -19.50
C ASP A 112 15.79 6.04 -20.45
#